data_AF-A0A7Y7DW25-F1
#
_entry.id   AF-A0A7Y7DW25-F1
#
_cell.length_a   1.000
_cell.length_b   1.000
_cell.length_c   1.000
_cell.angle_alpha   90.00
_cell.angle_beta   90.00
_cell.angle_gamma   90.00
#
_symmetry.space_group_name_H-M   'P 1'
#
loop_
_entity.id
_entity.type
_entity.pdbx_description
1 polymer ?
#
loop_
_entity_poly.entity_id
_entity_poly.type
_entity_poly.pdbx_seq_one_letter_code
_entity_poly.pdbx_strand_id
1 'polypeptide(L)'
;MGPIVIFSFALLGIAAFVILKKQRFQQIDLLHLLFIGALSLMLKMDFEDTQAASVWSYSLIGVVAINFLLSRWSKVRKPIVRLIPPLVSFAVLFAVFWNDSFIYLGKNFNISDKATLILPVIGIIMYEFAKVKIDFLQKFFGMKDSAVNVQMSFFVGIAVLMGAFNAQGYGVFLVSVGFAASSFYHEIGSKHILHSLLAVALLWTFAKENNIELIDIRFPKVVGGLFIGAFAATFIQHIWTIEKRQNLALFICYAICALLFLGMLDFESRINASFGGVEAFLGGLIGYALANAVLYFDSRSKNVQQAPAAMSGLVLIMIIGIVVPPLLVNEEEQKVLEEIEAIAPKSEDGKEIEVPYVSFDELSGKYAIDKETALVSFKLGPDGSVTKGAIKEFTGHFTFADDLQNTSFEVKMPVLNLTTFIPMRDKSIMGEEYFNEEKFPMMRYAGTKMTPTEKEHEYELVGTFEMLGQKSEQKVLVHRVEEEGKVVLVGEGEIDRREYGMADDPREGNIVSFEFKVELEK
;
A
#
# COMPACT_ATOMS: atom_id res chain seq x y z
N MET A 1 -3.05 1.41 -12.98
CA MET A 1 -3.73 0.45 -13.90
C MET A 1 -4.70 1.14 -14.88
N GLY A 2 -4.99 0.55 -16.05
CA GLY A 2 -5.79 1.20 -17.12
C GLY A 2 -7.31 0.94 -17.12
N PRO A 3 -8.12 1.70 -17.90
CA PRO A 3 -9.59 1.62 -17.93
C PRO A 3 -10.17 0.23 -18.26
N ILE A 4 -9.44 -0.57 -19.05
CA ILE A 4 -9.85 -1.91 -19.46
C ILE A 4 -9.91 -2.87 -18.26
N VAL A 5 -8.97 -2.73 -17.31
CA VAL A 5 -8.92 -3.55 -16.09
C VAL A 5 -10.13 -3.24 -15.22
N ILE A 6 -10.40 -1.96 -14.98
CA ILE A 6 -11.55 -1.48 -14.21
C ILE A 6 -12.86 -1.99 -14.82
N PHE A 7 -13.03 -1.83 -16.14
CA PHE A 7 -14.21 -2.29 -16.86
C PHE A 7 -14.43 -3.80 -16.72
N SER A 8 -13.35 -4.58 -16.86
CA SER A 8 -13.40 -6.05 -16.74
C SER A 8 -13.87 -6.48 -15.36
N PHE A 9 -13.28 -5.92 -14.30
CA PHE A 9 -13.70 -6.24 -12.93
C PHE A 9 -15.12 -5.75 -12.63
N ALA A 10 -15.52 -4.58 -13.11
CA ALA A 10 -16.89 -4.08 -12.94
C ALA A 10 -17.92 -5.05 -13.52
N LEU A 11 -17.69 -5.57 -14.73
CA LEU A 11 -18.56 -6.59 -15.34
C LEU A 11 -18.60 -7.89 -14.51
N LEU A 12 -17.48 -8.32 -13.95
CA LEU A 12 -17.40 -9.50 -13.09
C LEU A 12 -18.17 -9.30 -11.78
N GLY A 13 -18.11 -8.12 -11.17
CA GLY A 13 -18.91 -7.76 -9.99
C GLY A 13 -20.41 -7.74 -10.29
N ILE A 14 -20.81 -7.15 -11.42
CA ILE A 14 -22.20 -7.16 -11.89
C ILE A 14 -22.68 -8.59 -12.14
N ALA A 15 -21.86 -9.43 -12.78
CA ALA A 15 -22.19 -10.83 -13.01
C ALA A 15 -22.39 -11.59 -11.68
N ALA A 16 -21.51 -11.38 -10.70
CA ALA A 16 -21.65 -11.96 -9.36
C ALA A 16 -22.96 -11.54 -8.69
N PHE A 17 -23.29 -10.25 -8.76
CA PHE A 17 -24.54 -9.68 -8.24
C PHE A 17 -25.78 -10.28 -8.92
N VAL A 18 -25.75 -10.43 -10.24
CA VAL A 18 -26.85 -11.04 -11.01
C VAL A 18 -27.02 -12.52 -10.67
N ILE A 19 -25.94 -13.26 -10.48
CA ILE A 19 -25.98 -14.67 -10.04
C ILE A 19 -26.68 -14.79 -8.69
N LEU A 20 -26.37 -13.93 -7.72
CA LEU A 20 -27.06 -13.88 -6.42
C LEU A 20 -28.55 -13.57 -6.59
N LYS A 21 -28.87 -12.52 -7.35
CA LYS A 21 -30.26 -12.06 -7.54
C LYS A 21 -31.12 -13.10 -8.26
N LYS A 22 -30.55 -13.84 -9.21
CA LYS A 22 -31.25 -14.85 -10.02
C LYS A 22 -31.04 -16.28 -9.52
N GLN A 23 -30.31 -16.47 -8.43
CA GLN A 23 -29.97 -17.78 -7.86
C GLN A 23 -29.32 -18.76 -8.87
N ARG A 24 -28.54 -18.23 -9.82
CA ARG A 24 -27.88 -19.01 -10.89
C ARG A 24 -26.53 -19.57 -10.46
N PHE A 25 -26.49 -20.21 -9.30
CA PHE A 25 -25.26 -20.64 -8.64
C PHE A 25 -24.40 -21.63 -9.44
N GLN A 26 -25.00 -22.35 -10.40
CA GLN A 26 -24.26 -23.18 -11.36
C GLN A 26 -23.22 -22.42 -12.20
N GLN A 27 -23.33 -21.08 -12.28
CA GLN A 27 -22.44 -20.23 -13.06
C GLN A 27 -21.20 -19.75 -12.28
N ILE A 28 -21.10 -20.02 -10.97
CA ILE A 28 -19.99 -19.56 -10.13
C ILE A 28 -18.63 -20.05 -10.65
N ASP A 29 -18.54 -21.30 -11.11
CA ASP A 29 -17.29 -21.85 -11.62
C ASP A 29 -16.77 -21.10 -12.85
N LEU A 30 -17.69 -20.70 -13.74
CA LEU A 30 -17.33 -19.90 -14.92
C LEU A 30 -16.84 -18.52 -14.47
N LEU A 31 -17.51 -17.93 -13.48
CA LEU A 31 -17.15 -16.62 -12.98
C LEU A 31 -15.79 -16.63 -12.28
N HIS A 32 -15.46 -17.68 -11.52
CA HIS A 32 -14.14 -17.88 -10.92
C HIS A 32 -13.03 -18.03 -11.98
N LEU A 33 -13.28 -18.78 -13.05
CA LEU A 33 -12.35 -18.89 -14.18
C LEU A 33 -12.05 -17.50 -14.77
N LEU A 34 -13.09 -16.72 -15.06
CA LEU A 34 -12.94 -15.37 -15.61
C LEU A 34 -12.24 -14.42 -14.64
N PHE A 35 -12.53 -14.53 -13.34
CA PHE A 35 -11.91 -13.69 -12.31
C PHE A 35 -10.42 -13.98 -12.14
N ILE A 36 -10.03 -15.27 -12.10
CA ILE A 36 -8.62 -15.65 -12.10
C ILE A 36 -7.92 -15.18 -13.38
N GLY A 37 -8.59 -15.27 -14.53
CA GLY A 37 -8.01 -14.78 -15.77
C GLY A 37 -7.78 -13.27 -15.78
N ALA A 38 -8.79 -12.49 -15.37
CA ALA A 38 -8.66 -11.04 -15.25
C ALA A 38 -7.55 -10.65 -14.27
N LEU A 39 -7.46 -11.34 -13.12
CA LEU A 39 -6.46 -11.06 -12.12
C LEU A 39 -5.05 -11.49 -12.55
N SER A 40 -4.89 -12.63 -13.24
CA SER A 40 -3.60 -13.04 -13.80
C SER A 40 -3.08 -12.00 -14.80
N LEU A 41 -3.97 -11.42 -15.61
CA LEU A 41 -3.61 -10.37 -16.56
C LEU A 41 -3.32 -9.03 -15.91
N MET A 42 -3.88 -8.77 -14.73
CA MET A 42 -3.58 -7.59 -13.94
C MET A 42 -2.22 -7.72 -13.25
N LEU A 43 -1.99 -8.80 -12.51
CA LEU A 43 -0.76 -9.03 -11.75
C LEU A 43 0.49 -9.18 -12.63
N LYS A 44 0.33 -9.53 -13.91
CA LYS A 44 1.47 -9.57 -14.84
C LYS A 44 2.15 -8.21 -15.02
N MET A 45 1.45 -7.11 -14.70
CA MET A 45 1.98 -5.74 -14.82
C MET A 45 3.11 -5.46 -13.83
N ASP A 46 3.21 -6.25 -12.76
CA ASP A 46 4.22 -6.09 -11.69
C ASP A 46 5.48 -6.96 -11.91
N PHE A 47 5.60 -7.61 -13.07
CA PHE A 47 6.78 -8.38 -13.47
C PHE A 47 7.74 -7.50 -14.27
N GLU A 48 9.04 -7.72 -14.10
CA GLU A 48 10.06 -7.02 -14.88
C GLU A 48 10.08 -7.44 -16.36
N ASP A 49 10.03 -8.75 -16.64
CA ASP A 49 9.91 -9.27 -18.01
C ASP A 49 8.42 -9.44 -18.39
N THR A 50 7.89 -8.43 -19.07
CA THR A 50 6.48 -8.38 -19.51
C THR A 50 6.12 -9.45 -20.53
N GLN A 51 7.07 -9.90 -21.36
CA GLN A 51 6.82 -10.91 -22.39
C GLN A 51 6.73 -12.29 -21.76
N ALA A 52 7.72 -12.67 -20.95
CA ALA A 52 7.70 -13.92 -20.20
C ALA A 52 6.49 -13.99 -19.26
N ALA A 53 6.18 -12.90 -18.54
CA ALA A 53 5.02 -12.81 -17.66
C ALA A 53 3.69 -12.99 -18.40
N SER A 54 3.59 -12.52 -19.65
CA SER A 54 2.40 -12.74 -20.48
C SER A 54 2.22 -14.21 -20.85
N VAL A 55 3.28 -14.89 -21.29
CA VAL A 55 3.25 -16.32 -21.63
C VAL A 55 2.90 -17.17 -20.42
N TRP A 56 3.50 -16.86 -19.27
CA TRP A 56 3.20 -17.49 -17.98
C TRP A 56 1.74 -17.30 -17.56
N SER A 57 1.24 -16.06 -17.62
CA SER A 57 -0.15 -15.73 -17.26
C SER A 57 -1.17 -16.46 -18.14
N TYR A 58 -0.97 -16.48 -19.46
CA TYR A 58 -1.85 -17.25 -20.36
C TYR A 58 -1.82 -18.75 -20.08
N SER A 59 -0.66 -19.28 -19.68
CA SER A 59 -0.52 -20.69 -19.32
C SER A 59 -1.27 -21.03 -18.03
N LEU A 60 -1.23 -20.16 -17.01
CA LEU A 60 -2.05 -20.30 -15.80
C LEU A 60 -3.55 -20.27 -16.11
N ILE A 61 -3.98 -19.34 -16.99
CA ILE A 61 -5.37 -19.29 -17.47
C ILE A 61 -5.76 -20.60 -18.15
N GLY A 62 -4.88 -21.14 -19.01
CA GLY A 62 -5.06 -22.42 -19.67
C GLY A 62 -5.24 -23.57 -18.67
N VAL A 63 -4.41 -23.62 -17.62
CA VAL A 63 -4.51 -24.63 -16.55
C VAL A 63 -5.84 -24.55 -15.80
N VAL A 64 -6.31 -23.35 -15.47
CA VAL A 64 -7.61 -23.20 -14.80
C VAL A 64 -8.76 -23.57 -15.75
N ALA A 65 -8.67 -23.16 -17.03
CA ALA A 65 -9.68 -23.46 -18.04
C ALA A 65 -9.81 -24.96 -18.32
N ILE A 66 -8.70 -25.70 -18.44
CA ILE A 66 -8.76 -27.15 -18.66
C ILE A 66 -9.38 -27.85 -17.45
N ASN A 67 -9.06 -27.43 -16.22
CA ASN A 67 -9.68 -27.99 -15.02
C ASN A 67 -11.18 -27.68 -14.93
N PHE A 68 -11.58 -26.47 -15.33
CA PHE A 68 -13.00 -26.12 -15.44
C PHE A 68 -13.74 -27.07 -16.40
N LEU A 69 -13.16 -27.37 -17.57
CA LEU A 69 -13.75 -28.28 -18.55
C LEU A 69 -13.80 -29.73 -18.05
N LEU A 70 -12.66 -30.24 -17.55
CA LEU A 70 -12.54 -31.60 -17.03
C LEU A 70 -13.52 -31.84 -15.87
N SER A 71 -13.76 -30.84 -15.02
CA SER A 71 -14.72 -30.94 -13.91
C SER A 71 -16.16 -31.22 -14.34
N ARG A 72 -16.51 -31.06 -15.63
CA ARG A 72 -17.84 -31.39 -16.17
C ARG A 72 -18.05 -32.88 -16.34
N TRP A 73 -17.00 -33.69 -16.30
CA TRP A 73 -17.12 -35.15 -16.33
C TRP A 73 -17.36 -35.71 -14.93
N SER A 74 -18.47 -36.43 -14.76
CA SER A 74 -18.88 -36.95 -13.44
C SER A 74 -17.87 -37.93 -12.82
N LYS A 75 -17.12 -38.68 -13.64
CA LYS A 75 -16.14 -39.67 -13.17
C LYS A 75 -14.97 -39.04 -12.41
N VAL A 76 -14.53 -37.84 -12.83
CA VAL A 76 -13.38 -37.17 -12.20
C VAL A 76 -13.77 -36.38 -10.95
N ARG A 77 -15.07 -36.23 -10.65
CA ARG A 77 -15.53 -35.60 -9.39
C ARG A 77 -15.50 -36.53 -8.18
N LYS A 78 -15.20 -37.82 -8.37
CA LYS A 78 -15.13 -38.79 -7.28
C LYS A 78 -14.00 -38.41 -6.29
N PRO A 79 -14.18 -38.60 -4.97
CA PRO A 79 -13.22 -38.16 -3.94
C PRO A 79 -11.77 -38.60 -4.19
N ILE A 80 -11.57 -39.84 -4.67
CA ILE A 80 -10.24 -40.40 -4.92
C ILE A 80 -9.59 -39.82 -6.19
N VAL A 81 -10.39 -39.36 -7.15
CA VAL A 81 -9.94 -38.97 -8.50
C VAL A 81 -9.84 -37.45 -8.66
N ARG A 82 -10.63 -36.68 -7.92
CA ARG A 82 -10.78 -35.22 -8.13
C ARG A 82 -9.52 -34.39 -7.95
N LEU A 83 -8.53 -34.90 -7.23
CA LEU A 83 -7.22 -34.23 -7.11
C LEU A 83 -6.29 -34.50 -8.30
N ILE A 84 -6.52 -35.58 -9.07
CA ILE A 84 -5.60 -36.00 -10.13
C ILE A 84 -5.55 -34.96 -11.25
N PRO A 85 -6.69 -34.49 -11.83
CA PRO A 85 -6.63 -33.52 -12.92
C PRO A 85 -5.87 -32.22 -12.59
N PRO A 86 -6.13 -31.52 -11.46
CA PRO A 86 -5.39 -30.31 -11.15
C PRO A 86 -3.91 -30.59 -10.92
N LEU A 87 -3.55 -31.66 -10.19
CA LEU A 87 -2.14 -32.03 -9.99
C LEU A 87 -1.41 -32.30 -11.30
N VAL A 88 -2.02 -33.06 -12.21
CA VAL A 88 -1.43 -33.37 -13.53
C VAL A 88 -1.28 -32.11 -14.37
N SER A 89 -2.30 -31.25 -14.42
CA SER A 89 -2.24 -30.01 -15.21
C SER A 89 -1.13 -29.06 -14.74
N PHE A 90 -0.90 -28.94 -13.43
CA PHE A 90 0.21 -28.15 -12.88
C PHE A 90 1.56 -28.83 -13.07
N ALA A 91 1.63 -30.17 -12.98
CA ALA A 91 2.86 -30.89 -13.29
C ALA A 91 3.30 -30.67 -14.75
N VAL A 92 2.35 -30.67 -15.69
CA VAL A 92 2.62 -30.33 -17.10
C VAL A 92 3.06 -28.88 -17.24
N LEU A 93 2.38 -27.93 -16.59
CA LEU A 93 2.80 -26.52 -16.58
C LEU A 93 4.25 -26.37 -16.11
N PHE A 94 4.58 -26.92 -14.95
CA PHE A 94 5.93 -26.80 -14.40
C PHE A 94 6.99 -27.52 -15.23
N ALA A 95 6.65 -28.63 -15.90
CA ALA A 95 7.57 -29.28 -16.82
C ALA A 95 7.91 -28.39 -18.04
N VAL A 96 6.96 -27.58 -18.53
CA VAL A 96 7.17 -26.65 -19.64
C VAL A 96 8.06 -25.47 -19.22
N PHE A 97 7.81 -24.90 -18.03
CA PHE A 97 8.50 -23.71 -17.52
C PHE A 97 9.68 -24.03 -16.57
N TRP A 98 10.21 -25.25 -16.61
CA TRP A 98 11.12 -25.77 -15.58
C TRP A 98 12.37 -24.90 -15.36
N ASN A 99 12.91 -24.34 -16.44
CA ASN A 99 14.13 -23.52 -16.41
C ASN A 99 13.86 -22.02 -16.32
N ASP A 100 12.58 -21.62 -16.20
CA ASP A 100 12.21 -20.21 -16.21
C ASP A 100 12.31 -19.63 -14.80
N SER A 101 12.75 -18.38 -14.74
CA SER A 101 12.84 -17.55 -13.54
C SER A 101 12.09 -16.26 -13.76
N PHE A 102 11.41 -15.77 -12.73
CA PHE A 102 10.66 -14.52 -12.81
C PHE A 102 11.05 -13.58 -11.68
N ILE A 103 10.93 -12.29 -11.96
CA ILE A 103 11.10 -11.21 -11.00
C ILE A 103 9.75 -10.51 -10.85
N TYR A 104 9.18 -10.57 -9.65
CA TYR A 104 7.90 -9.96 -9.31
C TYR A 104 8.09 -9.04 -8.11
N LEU A 105 7.79 -7.74 -8.28
CA LEU A 105 8.00 -6.72 -7.25
C LEU A 105 9.42 -6.77 -6.64
N GLY A 106 10.43 -6.87 -7.50
CA GLY A 106 11.85 -6.97 -7.13
C GLY A 106 12.29 -8.30 -6.54
N LYS A 107 11.36 -9.27 -6.37
CA LYS A 107 11.68 -10.60 -5.82
C LYS A 107 11.78 -11.67 -6.89
N ASN A 108 12.93 -12.34 -6.92
CA ASN A 108 13.19 -13.48 -7.79
C ASN A 108 12.55 -14.76 -7.25
N PHE A 109 11.93 -15.53 -8.14
CA PHE A 109 11.55 -16.92 -7.88
C PHE A 109 11.76 -17.79 -9.13
N ASN A 110 12.28 -19.00 -8.94
CA ASN A 110 12.45 -19.97 -10.02
C ASN A 110 11.33 -21.00 -10.00
N ILE A 111 10.92 -21.47 -11.17
CA ILE A 111 9.87 -22.50 -11.27
C ILE A 111 10.36 -23.86 -10.77
N SER A 112 11.64 -24.19 -10.97
CA SER A 112 12.24 -25.45 -10.49
C SER A 112 12.43 -25.51 -8.97
N ASP A 113 12.31 -24.37 -8.26
CA ASP A 113 12.43 -24.34 -6.82
C ASP A 113 11.27 -25.09 -6.17
N LYS A 114 11.60 -26.02 -5.25
CA LYS A 114 10.59 -26.78 -4.48
C LYS A 114 9.57 -25.86 -3.80
N ALA A 115 10.02 -24.68 -3.39
CA ALA A 115 9.21 -23.70 -2.69
C ALA A 115 8.17 -23.03 -3.60
N THR A 116 8.44 -22.91 -4.91
CA THR A 116 7.49 -22.44 -5.93
C THR A 116 6.54 -23.57 -6.35
N LEU A 117 7.09 -24.78 -6.60
CA LEU A 117 6.33 -25.94 -7.04
C LEU A 117 5.20 -26.33 -6.07
N ILE A 118 5.43 -26.16 -4.76
CA ILE A 118 4.45 -26.53 -3.74
C ILE A 118 3.26 -25.56 -3.65
N LEU A 119 3.37 -24.33 -4.17
CA LEU A 119 2.34 -23.29 -3.97
C LEU A 119 0.98 -23.69 -4.55
N PRO A 120 0.84 -24.07 -5.84
CA PRO A 120 -0.46 -24.51 -6.33
C PRO A 120 -0.92 -25.80 -5.67
N VAL A 121 0.00 -26.67 -5.27
CA VAL A 121 -0.31 -27.95 -4.60
C VAL A 121 -1.00 -27.70 -3.26
N ILE A 122 -0.54 -26.73 -2.47
CA ILE A 122 -1.21 -26.32 -1.21
C ILE A 122 -2.68 -25.96 -1.49
N GLY A 123 -2.93 -25.14 -2.51
CA GLY A 123 -4.29 -24.75 -2.89
C GLY A 123 -5.13 -25.93 -3.34
N ILE A 124 -4.53 -26.84 -4.11
CA ILE A 124 -5.21 -28.03 -4.64
C ILE A 124 -5.70 -28.95 -3.52
N ILE A 125 -4.86 -29.20 -2.52
CA ILE A 125 -5.15 -30.17 -1.45
C ILE A 125 -5.93 -29.58 -0.27
N MET A 126 -6.01 -28.25 -0.18
CA MET A 126 -6.56 -27.52 0.97
C MET A 126 -7.93 -28.05 1.41
N TYR A 127 -8.85 -28.24 0.47
CA TYR A 127 -10.20 -28.73 0.78
C TYR A 127 -10.22 -30.18 1.26
N GLU A 128 -9.45 -31.09 0.64
CA GLU A 128 -9.39 -32.48 1.08
C GLU A 128 -8.84 -32.60 2.48
N PHE A 129 -7.78 -31.84 2.77
CA PHE A 129 -7.13 -31.90 4.08
C PHE A 129 -8.06 -31.36 5.17
N ALA A 130 -8.78 -30.27 4.89
CA ALA A 130 -9.82 -29.77 5.79
C ALA A 130 -10.92 -30.80 6.03
N LYS A 131 -11.39 -31.48 4.98
CA LYS A 131 -12.45 -32.49 5.07
C LYS A 131 -12.02 -33.73 5.85
N VAL A 132 -10.86 -34.31 5.54
CA VAL A 132 -10.33 -35.50 6.25
C VAL A 132 -10.17 -35.21 7.75
N LYS A 133 -9.66 -34.03 8.10
CA LYS A 133 -9.53 -33.62 9.50
C LYS A 133 -10.87 -33.52 10.21
N ILE A 134 -11.92 -33.11 9.50
CA ILE A 134 -13.26 -32.98 10.08
C ILE A 134 -13.95 -34.31 10.19
N ASP A 135 -13.87 -35.17 9.18
CA ASP A 135 -14.39 -36.54 9.30
C ASP A 135 -13.78 -37.25 10.52
N PHE A 136 -12.48 -37.01 10.79
CA PHE A 136 -11.82 -37.45 12.02
C PHE A 136 -12.41 -36.77 13.28
N LEU A 137 -12.51 -35.44 13.32
CA LEU A 137 -13.03 -34.72 14.48
C LEU A 137 -14.50 -35.04 14.79
N GLN A 138 -15.33 -35.25 13.76
CA GLN A 138 -16.71 -35.69 13.89
C GLN A 138 -16.79 -37.08 14.48
N LYS A 139 -15.98 -38.01 13.96
CA LYS A 139 -15.95 -39.40 14.43
C LYS A 139 -15.51 -39.52 15.89
N PHE A 140 -14.53 -38.71 16.32
CA PHE A 140 -13.95 -38.83 17.67
C PHE A 140 -14.55 -37.87 18.70
N PHE A 141 -15.05 -36.70 18.29
CA PHE A 141 -15.51 -35.65 19.22
C PHE A 141 -16.96 -35.19 18.96
N GLY A 142 -17.67 -35.76 17.98
CA GLY A 142 -19.07 -35.40 17.69
C GLY A 142 -19.26 -33.96 17.20
N MET A 143 -18.23 -33.35 16.62
CA MET A 143 -18.24 -31.96 16.16
C MET A 143 -19.24 -31.76 15.00
N LYS A 144 -19.79 -30.54 14.81
CA LYS A 144 -20.70 -30.23 13.69
C LYS A 144 -19.95 -29.85 12.40
N ASP A 145 -20.59 -30.03 11.24
CA ASP A 145 -20.06 -29.68 9.90
C ASP A 145 -19.57 -28.24 9.74
N SER A 146 -20.05 -27.29 10.56
CA SER A 146 -19.60 -25.89 10.53
C SER A 146 -18.11 -25.71 10.82
N ALA A 147 -17.42 -26.76 11.32
CA ALA A 147 -15.98 -26.76 11.54
C ALA A 147 -15.15 -26.66 10.24
N VAL A 148 -15.71 -26.95 9.05
CA VAL A 148 -14.97 -26.91 7.76
C VAL A 148 -14.39 -25.54 7.50
N ASN A 149 -15.16 -24.48 7.65
CA ASN A 149 -14.69 -23.14 7.31
C ASN A 149 -13.67 -22.59 8.32
N VAL A 150 -13.77 -23.01 9.59
CA VAL A 150 -12.74 -22.74 10.61
C VAL A 150 -11.41 -23.38 10.20
N GLN A 151 -11.43 -24.61 9.68
CA GLN A 151 -10.21 -25.25 9.15
C GLN A 151 -9.72 -24.58 7.87
N MET A 152 -10.61 -24.14 6.98
CA MET A 152 -10.21 -23.42 5.77
C MET A 152 -9.49 -22.11 6.11
N SER A 153 -9.89 -21.40 7.17
CA SER A 153 -9.19 -20.19 7.64
C SER A 153 -7.76 -20.48 8.07
N PHE A 154 -7.52 -21.62 8.74
CA PHE A 154 -6.17 -22.07 9.08
C PHE A 154 -5.32 -22.31 7.82
N PHE A 155 -5.89 -22.94 6.80
CA PHE A 155 -5.16 -23.15 5.54
C PHE A 155 -4.97 -21.87 4.73
N VAL A 156 -5.88 -20.89 4.81
CA VAL A 156 -5.63 -19.55 4.28
C VAL A 156 -4.40 -18.95 4.96
N GLY A 157 -4.28 -19.05 6.29
CA GLY A 157 -3.07 -18.61 7.00
C GLY A 157 -1.78 -19.29 6.52
N ILE A 158 -1.81 -20.61 6.32
CA ILE A 158 -0.67 -21.35 5.74
C ILE A 158 -0.37 -20.88 4.31
N ALA A 159 -1.40 -20.72 3.48
CA ALA A 159 -1.27 -20.28 2.10
C ALA A 159 -0.64 -18.88 2.01
N VAL A 160 -1.04 -17.98 2.90
CA VAL A 160 -0.46 -16.64 3.01
C VAL A 160 0.99 -16.73 3.43
N LEU A 161 1.30 -17.46 4.50
CA LEU A 161 2.67 -17.62 4.98
C LEU A 161 3.59 -18.20 3.90
N MET A 162 3.23 -19.34 3.32
CA MET A 162 4.05 -20.03 2.32
C MET A 162 4.10 -19.28 0.99
N GLY A 163 2.97 -18.69 0.56
CA GLY A 163 2.90 -17.92 -0.67
C GLY A 163 3.73 -16.64 -0.58
N ALA A 164 3.43 -15.79 0.42
CA ALA A 164 4.10 -14.52 0.61
C ALA A 164 5.61 -14.68 0.85
N PHE A 165 6.00 -15.69 1.63
CA PHE A 165 7.42 -15.96 1.87
C PHE A 165 8.18 -16.29 0.58
N ASN A 166 7.57 -16.97 -0.39
CA ASN A 166 8.26 -17.39 -1.61
C ASN A 166 8.21 -16.33 -2.72
N ALA A 167 7.04 -15.77 -3.00
CA ALA A 167 6.85 -14.85 -4.12
C ALA A 167 5.88 -13.72 -3.78
N GLN A 168 5.89 -13.23 -2.53
CA GLN A 168 5.03 -12.14 -2.07
C GLN A 168 3.54 -12.40 -2.42
N GLY A 169 2.78 -11.36 -2.80
CA GLY A 169 1.39 -11.49 -3.23
C GLY A 169 1.20 -12.49 -4.37
N TYR A 170 2.16 -12.60 -5.29
CA TYR A 170 2.10 -13.55 -6.40
C TYR A 170 2.14 -15.01 -5.94
N GLY A 171 2.89 -15.32 -4.88
CA GLY A 171 2.90 -16.66 -4.32
C GLY A 171 1.55 -17.05 -3.74
N VAL A 172 0.86 -16.12 -3.06
CA VAL A 172 -0.52 -16.32 -2.58
C VAL A 172 -1.49 -16.47 -3.76
N PHE A 173 -1.28 -15.71 -4.84
CA PHE A 173 -2.03 -15.88 -6.08
C PHE A 173 -1.84 -17.28 -6.68
N LEU A 174 -0.63 -17.84 -6.75
CA LEU A 174 -0.39 -19.21 -7.23
C LEU A 174 -1.12 -20.27 -6.39
N VAL A 175 -1.16 -20.11 -5.06
CA VAL A 175 -2.00 -20.94 -4.19
C VAL A 175 -3.48 -20.80 -4.56
N SER A 176 -3.93 -19.58 -4.84
CA SER A 176 -5.31 -19.29 -5.25
C SER A 176 -5.68 -19.92 -6.59
N VAL A 177 -4.78 -19.92 -7.57
CA VAL A 177 -4.98 -20.58 -8.87
C VAL A 177 -5.12 -22.10 -8.67
N GLY A 178 -4.25 -22.71 -7.84
CA GLY A 178 -4.35 -24.11 -7.47
C GLY A 178 -5.68 -24.44 -6.77
N PHE A 179 -6.09 -23.60 -5.82
CA PHE A 179 -7.38 -23.74 -5.15
C PHE A 179 -8.56 -23.61 -6.12
N ALA A 180 -8.55 -22.62 -7.02
CA ALA A 180 -9.58 -22.42 -8.03
C ALA A 180 -9.72 -23.66 -8.93
N ALA A 181 -8.60 -24.17 -9.47
CA ALA A 181 -8.58 -25.36 -10.31
C ALA A 181 -9.17 -26.59 -9.61
N SER A 182 -8.83 -26.81 -8.34
CA SER A 182 -9.39 -27.89 -7.53
C SER A 182 -10.87 -27.66 -7.18
N SER A 183 -11.27 -26.42 -6.91
CA SER A 183 -12.62 -26.09 -6.46
C SER A 183 -13.73 -26.46 -7.46
N PHE A 184 -13.43 -26.54 -8.76
CA PHE A 184 -14.42 -26.91 -9.79
C PHE A 184 -14.93 -28.36 -9.66
N TYR A 185 -14.15 -29.23 -9.03
CA TYR A 185 -14.51 -30.62 -8.74
C TYR A 185 -15.28 -30.79 -7.43
N HIS A 186 -15.42 -29.71 -6.66
CA HIS A 186 -16.05 -29.70 -5.34
C HIS A 186 -17.44 -29.07 -5.37
N GLU A 187 -18.22 -29.40 -4.35
CA GLU A 187 -19.47 -28.71 -4.05
C GLU A 187 -19.22 -27.26 -3.61
N ILE A 188 -20.26 -26.43 -3.69
CA ILE A 188 -20.09 -24.98 -3.69
C ILE A 188 -19.71 -24.40 -2.31
N GLY A 189 -19.90 -25.16 -1.21
CA GLY A 189 -19.80 -24.65 0.16
C GLY A 189 -18.50 -23.91 0.51
N SER A 190 -17.35 -24.33 -0.01
CA SER A 190 -16.03 -23.76 0.32
C SER A 190 -15.49 -22.78 -0.73
N LYS A 191 -16.23 -22.52 -1.81
CA LYS A 191 -15.75 -21.72 -2.95
C LYS A 191 -15.49 -20.24 -2.60
N HIS A 192 -16.07 -19.76 -1.51
CA HIS A 192 -15.86 -18.39 -1.03
C HIS A 192 -14.42 -18.13 -0.54
N ILE A 193 -13.69 -19.17 -0.10
CA ILE A 193 -12.30 -19.08 0.35
C ILE A 193 -11.36 -18.54 -0.74
N LEU A 194 -11.70 -18.77 -2.02
CA LEU A 194 -10.94 -18.22 -3.13
C LEU A 194 -10.80 -16.70 -3.01
N HIS A 195 -11.89 -15.99 -2.68
CA HIS A 195 -11.88 -14.52 -2.58
C HIS A 195 -11.08 -14.01 -1.39
N SER A 196 -10.97 -14.80 -0.31
CA SER A 196 -10.06 -14.47 0.79
C SER A 196 -8.60 -14.56 0.36
N LEU A 197 -8.22 -15.63 -0.34
CA LEU A 197 -6.86 -15.77 -0.86
C LEU A 197 -6.52 -14.66 -1.87
N LEU A 198 -7.46 -14.34 -2.76
CA LEU A 198 -7.28 -13.30 -3.77
C LEU A 198 -7.22 -11.89 -3.17
N ALA A 199 -8.04 -11.60 -2.15
CA ALA A 199 -7.94 -10.36 -1.39
C ALA A 199 -6.56 -10.18 -0.76
N VAL A 200 -5.99 -11.25 -0.18
CA VAL A 200 -4.64 -11.19 0.40
C VAL A 200 -3.57 -11.05 -0.69
N ALA A 201 -3.68 -11.76 -1.81
CA ALA A 201 -2.72 -11.67 -2.90
C ALA A 201 -2.53 -10.24 -3.43
N LEU A 202 -3.60 -9.44 -3.41
CA LEU A 202 -3.63 -8.06 -3.87
C LEU A 202 -2.91 -7.05 -2.96
N LEU A 203 -2.60 -7.40 -1.71
CA LEU A 203 -2.01 -6.47 -0.74
C LEU A 203 -0.69 -5.88 -1.25
N TRP A 204 0.16 -6.71 -1.86
CA TRP A 204 1.48 -6.30 -2.32
C TRP A 204 1.41 -5.38 -3.54
N THR A 205 0.54 -5.67 -4.51
CA THR A 205 0.33 -4.80 -5.67
C THR A 205 -0.15 -3.42 -5.22
N PHE A 206 -1.18 -3.35 -4.36
CA PHE A 206 -1.68 -2.08 -3.87
C PHE A 206 -0.67 -1.34 -2.97
N ALA A 207 0.13 -2.05 -2.19
CA ALA A 207 1.20 -1.43 -1.40
C ALA A 207 2.28 -0.82 -2.31
N LYS A 208 2.77 -1.58 -3.31
CA LYS A 208 3.80 -1.07 -4.24
C LYS A 208 3.31 0.10 -5.07
N GLU A 209 2.09 0.03 -5.63
CA GLU A 209 1.52 1.12 -6.43
C GLU A 209 1.38 2.44 -5.66
N ASN A 210 1.43 2.39 -4.33
CA ASN A 210 1.29 3.56 -3.45
C ASN A 210 2.52 3.80 -2.57
N ASN A 211 3.68 3.25 -2.95
CA ASN A 211 4.97 3.42 -2.24
C ASN A 211 4.91 3.08 -0.74
N ILE A 212 4.14 2.05 -0.38
CA ILE A 212 4.08 1.53 1.00
C ILE A 212 5.02 0.34 1.12
N GLU A 213 6.08 0.51 1.90
CA GLU A 213 7.05 -0.56 2.18
C GLU A 213 6.59 -1.49 3.31
N LEU A 214 6.04 -0.91 4.38
CA LEU A 214 5.62 -1.63 5.57
C LEU A 214 4.22 -1.19 5.99
N ILE A 215 3.39 -2.17 6.36
CA ILE A 215 2.09 -1.93 6.98
C ILE A 215 2.22 -2.27 8.47
N ASP A 216 2.18 -1.27 9.34
CA ASP A 216 2.18 -1.51 10.79
C ASP A 216 0.75 -1.70 11.31
N ILE A 217 0.44 -2.94 11.72
CA ILE A 217 -0.86 -3.30 12.28
C ILE A 217 -1.19 -2.56 13.59
N ARG A 218 -0.21 -1.93 14.24
CA ARG A 218 -0.41 -1.15 15.47
C ARG A 218 -1.01 0.22 15.18
N PHE A 219 -0.93 0.71 13.94
CA PHE A 219 -1.50 2.00 13.58
C PHE A 219 -3.03 1.96 13.64
N PRO A 220 -3.68 2.94 14.31
CA PRO A 220 -5.13 2.98 14.44
C PRO A 220 -5.87 2.94 13.11
N LYS A 221 -5.33 3.55 12.05
CA LYS A 221 -5.87 3.50 10.68
C LYS A 221 -5.94 2.08 10.12
N VAL A 222 -4.91 1.27 10.34
CA VAL A 222 -4.86 -0.13 9.87
C VAL A 222 -5.86 -0.98 10.65
N VAL A 223 -5.90 -0.82 11.97
CA VAL A 223 -6.88 -1.53 12.84
C VAL A 223 -8.31 -1.14 12.47
N GLY A 224 -8.58 0.15 12.31
CA GLY A 224 -9.88 0.67 11.88
C GLY A 224 -10.29 0.12 10.53
N GLY A 225 -9.34 0.09 9.57
CA GLY A 225 -9.50 -0.55 8.28
C GLY A 225 -9.92 -2.01 8.42
N LEU A 226 -9.21 -2.80 9.22
CA LEU A 226 -9.53 -4.21 9.48
C LEU A 226 -10.98 -4.41 9.92
N PHE A 227 -11.47 -3.61 10.86
CA PHE A 227 -12.87 -3.69 11.30
C PHE A 227 -13.86 -3.29 10.21
N ILE A 228 -13.57 -2.24 9.42
CA ILE A 228 -14.41 -1.81 8.29
C ILE A 228 -14.47 -2.91 7.22
N GLY A 229 -13.36 -3.55 6.91
CA GLY A 229 -13.29 -4.67 5.98
C GLY A 229 -14.12 -5.87 6.43
N ALA A 230 -13.97 -6.24 7.70
CA ALA A 230 -14.76 -7.32 8.30
C ALA A 230 -16.26 -7.00 8.33
N PHE A 231 -16.61 -5.74 8.65
CA PHE A 231 -17.97 -5.24 8.56
C PHE A 231 -18.51 -5.36 7.12
N ALA A 232 -17.78 -4.89 6.11
CA ALA A 232 -18.24 -4.94 4.72
C ALA A 232 -18.47 -6.39 4.24
N ALA A 233 -17.56 -7.31 4.55
CA ALA A 233 -17.71 -8.72 4.23
C ALA A 233 -18.98 -9.31 4.86
N THR A 234 -19.18 -9.09 6.16
CA THR A 234 -20.31 -9.68 6.89
C THR A 234 -21.64 -9.02 6.57
N PHE A 235 -21.66 -7.70 6.42
CA PHE A 235 -22.86 -6.94 6.15
C PHE A 235 -23.44 -7.27 4.78
N ILE A 236 -22.59 -7.32 3.74
CA ILE A 236 -23.01 -7.76 2.39
C ILE A 236 -23.63 -9.15 2.47
N GLN A 237 -22.94 -10.11 3.09
CA GLN A 237 -23.44 -11.48 3.22
C GLN A 237 -24.78 -11.53 3.94
N HIS A 238 -24.89 -10.84 5.08
CA HIS A 238 -26.09 -10.85 5.91
C HIS A 238 -27.30 -10.26 5.17
N ILE A 239 -27.15 -9.14 4.46
CA ILE A 239 -28.25 -8.55 3.68
C ILE A 239 -28.74 -9.50 2.59
N TRP A 240 -27.85 -10.28 1.98
CA TRP A 240 -28.27 -11.30 1.01
C TRP A 240 -29.10 -12.42 1.65
N THR A 241 -28.83 -12.79 2.91
CA THR A 241 -29.58 -13.85 3.64
C THR A 241 -31.01 -13.48 3.99
N ILE A 242 -31.38 -12.19 3.96
CA ILE A 242 -32.72 -11.72 4.28
C ILE A 242 -33.71 -12.11 3.17
N GLU A 243 -34.76 -12.87 3.53
CA GLU A 243 -35.76 -13.39 2.58
C GLU A 243 -36.63 -12.29 1.95
N LYS A 244 -37.15 -11.37 2.76
CA LYS A 244 -37.98 -10.24 2.31
C LYS A 244 -37.16 -8.98 2.02
N ARG A 245 -35.93 -9.13 1.54
CA ARG A 245 -35.05 -7.99 1.26
C ARG A 245 -35.61 -7.12 0.15
N GLN A 246 -35.55 -5.81 0.34
CA GLN A 246 -35.87 -4.83 -0.70
C GLN A 246 -34.63 -4.54 -1.55
N ASN A 247 -34.80 -4.27 -2.85
CA ASN A 247 -33.68 -3.87 -3.71
C ASN A 247 -32.98 -2.60 -3.20
N LEU A 248 -33.74 -1.70 -2.56
CA LEU A 248 -33.21 -0.49 -1.93
C LEU A 248 -32.22 -0.82 -0.80
N ALA A 249 -32.53 -1.83 0.03
CA ALA A 249 -31.64 -2.25 1.12
C ALA A 249 -30.30 -2.82 0.58
N LEU A 250 -30.34 -3.56 -0.54
CA LEU A 250 -29.13 -4.02 -1.22
C LEU A 250 -28.32 -2.84 -1.75
N PHE A 251 -28.96 -1.89 -2.44
CA PHE A 251 -28.26 -0.71 -2.94
C PHE A 251 -27.59 0.09 -1.82
N ILE A 252 -28.33 0.36 -0.74
CA ILE A 252 -27.82 1.06 0.44
C ILE A 252 -26.65 0.29 1.07
N CYS A 253 -26.73 -1.04 1.16
CA CYS A 253 -25.65 -1.87 1.70
C CYS A 253 -24.34 -1.69 0.92
N TYR A 254 -24.37 -1.81 -0.41
CA TYR A 254 -23.17 -1.65 -1.23
C TYR A 254 -22.69 -0.19 -1.24
N ALA A 255 -23.60 0.78 -1.24
CA ALA A 255 -23.25 2.20 -1.15
C ALA A 255 -22.54 2.54 0.17
N ILE A 256 -23.03 2.04 1.31
CA ILE A 256 -22.37 2.22 2.62
C ILE A 256 -20.98 1.60 2.59
N CYS A 257 -20.84 0.36 2.09
CA CYS A 257 -19.53 -0.28 2.00
C CYS A 257 -18.57 0.52 1.10
N ALA A 258 -19.05 1.02 -0.04
CA ALA A 258 -18.25 1.85 -0.94
C ALA A 258 -17.81 3.15 -0.27
N LEU A 259 -18.73 3.85 0.41
CA LEU A 259 -18.45 5.10 1.10
C LEU A 259 -17.45 4.92 2.25
N LEU A 260 -17.50 3.79 2.97
CA LEU A 260 -16.51 3.49 4.01
C LEU A 260 -15.12 3.29 3.42
N PHE A 261 -14.99 2.54 2.32
CA PHE A 261 -13.69 2.37 1.64
C PHE A 261 -13.17 3.65 0.97
N LEU A 262 -14.07 4.48 0.44
CA LEU A 262 -13.74 5.82 -0.06
C LEU A 262 -13.24 6.73 1.07
N GLY A 263 -13.96 6.76 2.20
CA GLY A 263 -13.59 7.54 3.36
C GLY A 263 -12.24 7.12 3.95
N MET A 264 -11.96 5.80 4.00
CA MET A 264 -10.66 5.30 4.42
C MET A 264 -9.52 5.87 3.58
N LEU A 265 -9.69 6.01 2.26
CA LEU A 265 -8.65 6.58 1.39
C LEU A 265 -8.55 8.11 1.50
N ASP A 266 -9.69 8.80 1.52
CA ASP A 266 -9.77 10.26 1.42
C ASP A 266 -9.47 11.00 2.75
N PHE A 267 -9.59 10.34 3.90
CA PHE A 267 -9.39 10.99 5.20
C PHE A 267 -7.93 11.41 5.48
N GLU A 268 -6.94 10.73 4.92
CA GLU A 268 -5.53 11.12 5.03
C GLU A 268 -5.28 12.48 4.37
N SER A 269 -5.78 12.67 3.15
CA SER A 269 -5.53 13.88 2.36
C SER A 269 -6.39 15.08 2.79
N ARG A 270 -7.51 14.85 3.48
CA ARG A 270 -8.42 15.94 3.89
C ARG A 270 -8.40 16.29 5.37
N ILE A 271 -8.17 15.31 6.24
CA ILE A 271 -8.36 15.47 7.68
C ILE A 271 -7.00 15.41 8.37
N ASN A 272 -6.39 14.22 8.42
CA ASN A 272 -5.13 13.98 9.10
C ASN A 272 -4.58 12.59 8.71
N ALA A 273 -3.26 12.50 8.56
CA ALA A 273 -2.53 11.30 8.13
C ALA A 273 -2.80 10.04 8.97
N SER A 274 -3.28 10.21 10.21
CA SER A 274 -3.61 9.12 11.15
C SER A 274 -4.96 8.47 10.90
N PHE A 275 -5.85 9.07 10.10
CA PHE A 275 -7.26 8.68 10.01
C PHE A 275 -7.62 7.87 8.77
N GLY A 276 -6.69 7.69 7.84
CA GLY A 276 -6.97 7.06 6.56
C GLY A 276 -5.73 6.68 5.79
N GLY A 277 -5.85 6.73 4.47
CA GLY A 277 -4.81 6.37 3.54
C GLY A 277 -4.91 4.96 3.00
N VAL A 278 -3.95 4.64 2.13
CA VAL A 278 -3.87 3.32 1.51
C VAL A 278 -3.57 2.23 2.56
N GLU A 279 -2.86 2.55 3.64
CA GLU A 279 -2.67 1.62 4.77
C GLU A 279 -3.99 1.21 5.44
N ALA A 280 -4.93 2.15 5.63
CA ALA A 280 -6.27 1.85 6.14
C ALA A 280 -7.04 0.95 5.17
N PHE A 281 -6.96 1.26 3.87
CA PHE A 281 -7.56 0.45 2.81
C PHE A 281 -7.01 -0.99 2.79
N LEU A 282 -5.69 -1.17 2.92
CA LEU A 282 -5.03 -2.47 3.00
C LEU A 282 -5.47 -3.24 4.25
N GLY A 283 -5.57 -2.56 5.40
CA GLY A 283 -6.21 -3.09 6.61
C GLY A 283 -7.63 -3.60 6.32
N GLY A 284 -8.43 -2.82 5.59
CA GLY A 284 -9.76 -3.20 5.09
C GLY A 284 -9.75 -4.46 4.22
N LEU A 285 -8.78 -4.61 3.33
CA LEU A 285 -8.66 -5.80 2.50
C LEU A 285 -8.31 -7.04 3.32
N ILE A 286 -7.44 -6.91 4.34
CA ILE A 286 -7.12 -7.97 5.31
C ILE A 286 -8.36 -8.36 6.11
N GLY A 287 -9.06 -7.37 6.67
CA GLY A 287 -10.29 -7.59 7.45
C GLY A 287 -11.39 -8.27 6.64
N TYR A 288 -11.54 -7.87 5.38
CA TYR A 288 -12.46 -8.47 4.42
C TYR A 288 -12.11 -9.96 4.18
N ALA A 289 -10.83 -10.24 3.89
CA ALA A 289 -10.35 -11.59 3.65
C ALA A 289 -10.56 -12.51 4.86
N LEU A 290 -10.20 -12.01 6.05
CA LEU A 290 -10.31 -12.74 7.32
C LEU A 290 -11.78 -13.06 7.65
N ALA A 291 -12.66 -12.06 7.63
CA ALA A 291 -14.07 -12.25 7.92
C ALA A 291 -14.72 -13.22 6.93
N ASN A 292 -14.39 -13.11 5.64
CA ASN A 292 -14.90 -14.02 4.63
C ASN A 292 -14.38 -15.46 4.80
N ALA A 293 -13.16 -15.66 5.31
CA ALA A 293 -12.61 -16.99 5.55
C ALA A 293 -13.21 -17.66 6.80
N VAL A 294 -13.37 -16.88 7.88
CA VAL A 294 -13.76 -17.38 9.21
C VAL A 294 -15.26 -17.55 9.33
N LEU A 295 -16.03 -16.58 8.83
CA LEU A 295 -17.46 -16.55 9.05
C LEU A 295 -18.17 -17.32 7.95
N TYR A 296 -18.84 -18.39 8.35
CA TYR A 296 -19.69 -19.17 7.48
C TYR A 296 -21.15 -18.82 7.70
N PHE A 297 -21.82 -18.42 6.61
CA PHE A 297 -23.26 -18.20 6.61
C PHE A 297 -23.94 -19.48 6.10
N ASP A 298 -24.77 -20.10 6.96
CA ASP A 298 -25.38 -21.41 6.72
C ASP A 298 -26.10 -21.47 5.36
N SER A 299 -25.58 -22.28 4.43
CA SER A 299 -26.11 -22.42 3.07
C SER A 299 -27.37 -23.29 3.00
N ARG A 300 -27.96 -23.68 4.13
CA ARG A 300 -29.28 -24.34 4.17
C ARG A 300 -30.41 -23.39 3.76
N SER A 301 -30.18 -22.07 3.80
CA SER A 301 -31.00 -21.13 3.05
C SER A 301 -30.75 -21.35 1.55
N LYS A 302 -31.70 -21.96 0.84
CA LYS A 302 -31.65 -22.20 -0.63
C LYS A 302 -31.40 -20.93 -1.46
N ASN A 303 -31.48 -19.76 -0.85
CA ASN A 303 -31.54 -18.48 -1.52
C ASN A 303 -30.20 -17.75 -1.64
N VAL A 304 -29.12 -18.20 -0.96
CA VAL A 304 -27.83 -17.49 -0.93
C VAL A 304 -26.65 -18.44 -0.94
N GLN A 305 -25.60 -18.05 -1.65
CA GLN A 305 -24.28 -18.66 -1.54
C GLN A 305 -23.22 -17.59 -1.28
N GLN A 306 -22.30 -17.91 -0.38
CA GLN A 306 -21.29 -16.97 0.10
C GLN A 306 -20.32 -16.53 -0.99
N ALA A 307 -19.96 -17.43 -1.92
CA ALA A 307 -18.95 -17.17 -2.94
C ALA A 307 -19.27 -15.97 -3.86
N PRO A 308 -20.44 -15.88 -4.52
CA PRO A 308 -20.74 -14.73 -5.38
C PRO A 308 -20.91 -13.43 -4.58
N ALA A 309 -21.38 -13.49 -3.32
CA ALA A 309 -21.45 -12.30 -2.47
C ALA A 309 -20.05 -11.80 -2.09
N ALA A 310 -19.13 -12.71 -1.75
CA ALA A 310 -17.73 -12.40 -1.50
C ALA A 310 -17.05 -11.84 -2.76
N MET A 311 -17.35 -12.40 -3.93
CA MET A 311 -16.83 -11.86 -5.18
C MET A 311 -17.29 -10.43 -5.44
N SER A 312 -18.60 -10.17 -5.29
CA SER A 312 -19.16 -8.85 -5.55
C SER A 312 -18.63 -7.76 -4.61
N GLY A 313 -18.37 -8.11 -3.33
CA GLY A 313 -17.77 -7.20 -2.36
C GLY A 313 -16.28 -6.98 -2.65
N LEU A 314 -15.52 -8.02 -2.95
CA LEU A 314 -14.11 -7.89 -3.32
C LEU A 314 -13.93 -7.00 -4.56
N VAL A 315 -14.74 -7.21 -5.61
CA VAL A 315 -14.70 -6.36 -6.82
C VAL A 315 -14.96 -4.90 -6.48
N LEU A 316 -15.93 -4.61 -5.62
CA LEU A 316 -16.22 -3.23 -5.20
C LEU A 316 -14.98 -2.60 -4.55
N ILE A 317 -14.35 -3.31 -3.61
CA ILE A 317 -13.16 -2.85 -2.90
C ILE A 317 -11.98 -2.66 -3.87
N MET A 318 -11.76 -3.62 -4.78
CA MET A 318 -10.72 -3.55 -5.80
C MET A 318 -10.87 -2.33 -6.71
N ILE A 319 -12.07 -2.08 -7.23
CA ILE A 319 -12.31 -0.94 -8.11
C ILE A 319 -12.01 0.37 -7.38
N ILE A 320 -12.41 0.48 -6.10
CA ILE A 320 -12.08 1.64 -5.27
C ILE A 320 -10.56 1.78 -5.13
N GLY A 321 -9.85 0.70 -4.78
CA GLY A 321 -8.39 0.70 -4.65
C GLY A 321 -7.62 1.01 -5.94
N ILE A 322 -8.19 0.71 -7.11
CA ILE A 322 -7.57 1.02 -8.41
C ILE A 322 -7.85 2.46 -8.83
N VAL A 323 -9.07 2.96 -8.60
CA VAL A 323 -9.53 4.24 -9.16
C VAL A 323 -9.15 5.42 -8.26
N VAL A 324 -9.23 5.24 -6.95
CA VAL A 324 -9.24 6.38 -6.01
C VAL A 324 -7.85 6.87 -5.63
N PRO A 325 -6.86 6.02 -5.28
CA PRO A 325 -5.54 6.51 -4.90
C PRO A 325 -4.87 7.42 -5.94
N PRO A 326 -4.91 7.12 -7.26
CA PRO A 326 -4.38 8.04 -8.28
C PRO A 326 -5.05 9.41 -8.32
N LEU A 327 -6.29 9.53 -7.82
CA LEU A 327 -7.04 10.79 -7.75
C LEU A 327 -6.73 11.60 -6.49
N LEU A 328 -6.05 11.00 -5.51
CA LEU A 328 -5.69 11.61 -4.23
C LEU A 328 -4.23 12.06 -4.16
N VAL A 329 -3.43 11.75 -5.18
CA VAL A 329 -2.03 12.18 -5.26
C VAL A 329 -1.95 13.70 -5.21
N ASN A 330 -1.17 14.21 -4.28
CA ASN A 330 -0.86 15.63 -4.21
C ASN A 330 0.38 15.92 -5.05
N GLU A 331 0.17 16.48 -6.25
CA GLU A 331 1.26 16.78 -7.20
C GLU A 331 2.29 17.77 -6.62
N GLU A 332 1.89 18.64 -5.70
CA GLU A 332 2.78 19.60 -5.07
C GLU A 332 3.69 18.92 -4.04
N GLU A 333 3.12 18.07 -3.18
CA GLU A 333 3.89 17.24 -2.25
C GLU A 333 4.88 16.34 -3.01
N GLN A 334 4.41 15.70 -4.08
CA GLN A 334 5.24 14.79 -4.87
C GLN A 334 6.44 15.52 -5.51
N LYS A 335 6.22 16.70 -6.09
CA LYS A 335 7.32 17.52 -6.65
C LYS A 335 8.34 17.92 -5.61
N VAL A 336 7.89 18.32 -4.42
CA VAL A 336 8.79 18.66 -3.30
C VAL A 336 9.63 17.45 -2.90
N LEU A 337 9.03 16.25 -2.81
CA LEU A 337 9.76 15.03 -2.48
C LEU A 337 10.76 14.66 -3.57
N GLU A 338 10.37 14.73 -4.85
CA GLU A 338 11.24 14.46 -5.99
C GLU A 338 12.43 15.44 -6.05
N GLU A 339 12.22 16.72 -5.74
CA GLU A 339 13.28 17.73 -5.70
C GLU A 339 14.31 17.46 -4.58
N ILE A 340 13.86 17.03 -3.40
CA ILE A 340 14.75 16.70 -2.28
C ILE A 340 15.49 15.36 -2.54
N GLU A 341 14.79 14.33 -3.03
CA GLU A 341 15.36 13.02 -3.32
C GLU A 341 16.39 13.05 -4.45
N ALA A 342 16.25 13.95 -5.44
CA ALA A 342 17.20 14.09 -6.53
C ALA A 342 18.63 14.41 -6.07
N ILE A 343 18.79 15.00 -4.88
CA ILE A 343 20.06 15.55 -4.42
C ILE A 343 20.71 14.70 -3.34
N ALA A 344 19.91 13.96 -2.57
CA ALA A 344 20.36 12.95 -1.62
C ALA A 344 19.68 11.63 -2.00
N PRO A 345 20.07 11.00 -3.14
CA PRO A 345 19.42 9.82 -3.64
C PRO A 345 19.59 8.72 -2.59
N LYS A 346 18.48 8.27 -2.05
CA LYS A 346 18.43 7.11 -1.16
C LYS A 346 18.21 5.89 -2.05
N SER A 347 18.97 4.83 -1.82
CA SER A 347 18.75 3.52 -2.43
C SER A 347 17.36 2.99 -2.06
N GLU A 348 16.86 1.97 -2.78
CA GLU A 348 15.58 1.30 -2.46
C GLU A 348 15.50 0.78 -1.01
N ASP A 349 16.63 0.64 -0.31
CA ASP A 349 16.73 0.23 1.10
C ASP A 349 16.89 1.43 2.07
N GLY A 350 16.70 2.67 1.60
CA GLY A 350 16.81 3.89 2.40
C GLY A 350 18.24 4.33 2.76
N LYS A 351 19.28 3.66 2.22
CA LYS A 351 20.68 4.10 2.42
C LYS A 351 21.03 5.20 1.45
N GLU A 352 21.66 6.26 1.92
CA GLU A 352 22.27 7.29 1.09
C GLU A 352 23.19 6.66 0.04
N ILE A 353 22.94 6.97 -1.22
CA ILE A 353 23.86 6.74 -2.33
C ILE A 353 24.83 7.93 -2.31
N GLU A 354 26.13 7.68 -2.50
CA GLU A 354 27.14 8.74 -2.52
C GLU A 354 26.77 9.83 -3.54
N VAL A 355 26.34 10.97 -3.01
CA VAL A 355 26.29 12.23 -3.73
C VAL A 355 27.73 12.73 -3.81
N PRO A 356 28.25 13.10 -4.99
CA PRO A 356 29.56 13.72 -5.08
C PRO A 356 29.47 15.14 -4.52
N TYR A 357 29.44 15.27 -3.18
CA TYR A 357 29.59 16.56 -2.51
C TYR A 357 30.95 17.15 -2.87
N VAL A 358 30.98 18.48 -3.04
CA VAL A 358 32.19 19.21 -3.43
C VAL A 358 32.67 20.11 -2.29
N SER A 359 33.97 20.42 -2.28
CA SER A 359 34.53 21.29 -1.23
C SER A 359 33.99 22.72 -1.27
N PHE A 360 33.96 23.37 -0.10
CA PHE A 360 33.67 24.80 0.04
C PHE A 360 34.91 25.68 -0.14
N ASP A 361 36.12 25.11 -0.23
CA ASP A 361 37.40 25.86 -0.20
C ASP A 361 37.57 26.90 -1.33
N GLU A 362 36.88 26.72 -2.46
CA GLU A 362 36.94 27.64 -3.60
C GLU A 362 35.80 28.67 -3.62
N LEU A 363 34.90 28.63 -2.61
CA LEU A 363 33.73 29.48 -2.55
C LEU A 363 34.02 30.74 -1.73
N SER A 364 34.11 31.90 -2.38
CA SER A 364 34.30 33.18 -1.70
C SER A 364 33.46 34.32 -2.29
N GLY A 365 33.05 35.23 -1.40
CA GLY A 365 32.26 36.40 -1.74
C GLY A 365 30.80 36.32 -1.24
N LYS A 366 29.98 37.22 -1.76
CA LYS A 366 28.57 37.32 -1.41
C LYS A 366 27.73 36.52 -2.38
N TYR A 367 26.73 35.84 -1.85
CA TYR A 367 25.77 35.06 -2.61
C TYR A 367 24.37 35.33 -2.04
N ALA A 368 23.37 35.31 -2.90
CA ALA A 368 21.97 35.34 -2.54
C ALA A 368 21.34 33.98 -2.84
N ILE A 369 20.37 33.56 -2.02
CA ILE A 369 19.52 32.40 -2.33
C ILE A 369 18.63 32.79 -3.50
N ASP A 370 18.62 31.97 -4.55
CA ASP A 370 17.59 32.05 -5.59
C ASP A 370 16.25 31.66 -4.98
N LYS A 371 15.35 32.64 -4.92
CA LYS A 371 14.04 32.50 -4.31
C LYS A 371 13.17 31.46 -5.03
N GLU A 372 13.34 31.31 -6.35
CA GLU A 372 12.48 30.44 -7.16
C GLU A 372 12.75 28.96 -6.93
N THR A 373 13.97 28.62 -6.50
CA THR A 373 14.44 27.25 -6.24
C THR A 373 14.61 26.94 -4.75
N ALA A 374 14.34 27.92 -3.88
CA ALA A 374 14.48 27.79 -2.44
C ALA A 374 13.40 26.88 -1.83
N LEU A 375 13.82 25.74 -1.27
CA LEU A 375 12.95 24.74 -0.69
C LEU A 375 13.48 24.24 0.66
N VAL A 376 12.61 24.21 1.66
CA VAL A 376 12.77 23.41 2.89
C VAL A 376 11.61 22.42 2.93
N SER A 377 11.89 21.13 3.07
CA SER A 377 10.91 20.09 3.37
C SER A 377 11.01 19.73 4.85
N PHE A 378 9.88 19.54 5.52
CA PHE A 378 9.85 19.19 6.94
C PHE A 378 8.87 18.05 7.25
N LYS A 379 9.14 17.37 8.36
CA LYS A 379 8.35 16.26 8.90
C LYS A 379 8.13 16.50 10.40
N LEU A 380 6.90 16.28 10.85
CA LEU A 380 6.50 16.37 12.25
C LEU A 380 5.48 15.27 12.56
N GLY A 381 5.72 14.48 13.60
CA GLY A 381 4.80 13.44 14.02
C GLY A 381 5.48 12.11 14.30
N PRO A 382 4.82 11.22 15.04
CA PRO A 382 5.29 9.85 15.19
C PRO A 382 5.12 9.05 13.90
N ASP A 383 5.85 7.94 13.79
CA ASP A 383 5.72 6.98 12.70
C ASP A 383 4.26 6.61 12.44
N GLY A 384 3.88 6.54 11.17
CA GLY A 384 2.51 6.25 10.73
C GLY A 384 1.53 7.41 10.82
N SER A 385 1.95 8.56 11.37
CA SER A 385 1.14 9.78 11.52
C SER A 385 1.94 11.05 11.20
N VAL A 386 3.03 10.91 10.45
CA VAL A 386 3.93 12.01 10.09
C VAL A 386 3.21 12.99 9.18
N THR A 387 3.16 14.25 9.63
CA THR A 387 2.79 15.39 8.80
C THR A 387 4.01 15.85 8.05
N LYS A 388 3.90 15.85 6.72
CA LYS A 388 4.90 16.45 5.83
C LYS A 388 4.47 17.87 5.45
N GLY A 389 5.46 18.71 5.18
CA GLY A 389 5.22 20.03 4.64
C GLY A 389 6.47 20.62 4.01
N ALA A 390 6.34 21.83 3.48
CA ALA A 390 7.43 22.57 2.91
C ALA A 390 7.33 24.06 3.21
N ILE A 391 8.47 24.75 3.16
CA ILE A 391 8.58 26.20 3.07
C ILE A 391 9.23 26.50 1.73
N LYS A 392 8.53 27.26 0.90
CA LYS A 392 9.01 27.66 -0.43
C LYS A 392 9.33 29.15 -0.46
N GLU A 393 9.98 29.61 -1.52
CA GLU A 393 10.01 31.03 -1.86
C GLU A 393 10.60 31.92 -0.74
N PHE A 394 11.67 31.48 -0.09
CA PHE A 394 12.37 32.25 0.94
C PHE A 394 13.65 32.90 0.38
N THR A 395 14.18 33.87 1.13
CA THR A 395 15.36 34.63 0.70
C THR A 395 16.47 34.46 1.71
N GLY A 396 17.71 34.63 1.28
CA GLY A 396 18.83 34.65 2.19
C GLY A 396 20.10 35.11 1.50
N HIS A 397 21.11 35.39 2.31
CA HIS A 397 22.41 35.81 1.84
C HIS A 397 23.49 35.02 2.58
N PHE A 398 24.50 34.61 1.83
CA PHE A 398 25.73 34.01 2.36
C PHE A 398 26.90 34.92 2.00
N THR A 399 27.82 35.11 2.94
CA THR A 399 29.11 35.74 2.70
C THR A 399 30.18 34.74 3.09
N PHE A 400 30.68 34.01 2.09
CA PHE A 400 31.75 33.03 2.30
C PHE A 400 33.09 33.76 2.38
N ALA A 401 33.77 33.55 3.49
CA ALA A 401 35.11 34.06 3.73
C ALA A 401 36.15 32.99 3.35
N ASP A 402 37.38 33.41 3.06
CA ASP A 402 38.49 32.49 2.76
C ASP A 402 38.74 31.51 3.92
N ASP A 403 38.53 31.98 5.16
CA ASP A 403 38.38 31.11 6.34
C ASP A 403 36.90 30.92 6.62
N LEU A 404 36.42 29.70 6.35
CA LEU A 404 35.01 29.32 6.48
C LEU A 404 34.45 29.54 7.90
N GLN A 405 35.29 29.60 8.94
CA GLN A 405 34.85 29.93 10.30
C GLN A 405 34.34 31.37 10.44
N ASN A 406 34.68 32.25 9.49
CA ASN A 406 34.23 33.65 9.44
C ASN A 406 33.09 33.85 8.42
N THR A 407 32.53 32.77 7.86
CA THR A 407 31.37 32.83 6.96
C THR A 407 30.14 33.30 7.70
N SER A 408 29.42 34.28 7.14
CA SER A 408 28.16 34.78 7.71
C SER A 408 26.97 34.50 6.80
N PHE A 409 25.81 34.25 7.38
CA PHE A 409 24.58 34.02 6.66
C PHE A 409 23.37 34.67 7.34
N GLU A 410 22.36 35.02 6.56
CA GLU A 410 21.04 35.44 7.02
C GLU A 410 19.98 34.88 6.07
N VAL A 411 19.08 34.05 6.58
CA VAL A 411 17.94 33.45 5.86
C VAL A 411 16.64 33.97 6.47
N LYS A 412 15.70 34.36 5.61
CA LYS A 412 14.39 34.92 5.95
C LYS A 412 13.30 34.10 5.27
N MET A 413 12.50 33.41 6.08
CA MET A 413 11.44 32.52 5.64
C MET A 413 10.08 33.13 6.01
N PRO A 414 9.30 33.61 5.03
CA PRO A 414 7.93 34.04 5.27
C PRO A 414 7.08 32.86 5.76
N VAL A 415 6.37 33.05 6.87
CA VAL A 415 5.49 32.01 7.44
C VAL A 415 4.36 31.65 6.46
N LEU A 416 3.86 32.63 5.72
CA LEU A 416 2.85 32.46 4.66
C LEU A 416 3.23 31.46 3.56
N ASN A 417 4.52 31.22 3.36
CA ASN A 417 5.00 30.30 2.33
C ASN A 417 5.17 28.86 2.85
N LEU A 418 4.75 28.61 4.08
CA LEU A 418 4.67 27.27 4.66
C LEU A 418 3.39 26.57 4.19
N THR A 419 3.55 25.35 3.70
CA THR A 419 2.44 24.46 3.35
C THR A 419 2.63 23.09 3.98
N THR A 420 1.53 22.46 4.34
CA THR A 420 1.43 21.06 4.72
C THR A 420 0.71 20.26 3.62
N PHE A 421 0.59 20.86 2.43
CA PHE A 421 -0.12 20.35 1.26
C PHE A 421 -1.63 20.12 1.48
N ILE A 422 -2.16 20.57 2.62
CA ILE A 422 -3.58 20.50 2.96
C ILE A 422 -4.08 21.91 3.26
N PRO A 423 -4.81 22.56 2.33
CA PRO A 423 -5.19 23.98 2.45
C PRO A 423 -5.93 24.34 3.75
N MET A 424 -6.75 23.42 4.26
CA MET A 424 -7.46 23.63 5.53
C MET A 424 -6.51 23.65 6.73
N ARG A 425 -5.49 22.79 6.73
CA ARG A 425 -4.47 22.72 7.77
C ARG A 425 -3.52 23.92 7.66
N ASP A 426 -3.12 24.29 6.45
CA ASP A 426 -2.31 25.48 6.17
C ASP A 426 -2.99 26.73 6.74
N LYS A 427 -4.29 26.89 6.51
CA LYS A 427 -5.04 27.99 7.11
C LYS A 427 -5.08 27.93 8.64
N SER A 428 -5.18 26.73 9.22
CA SER A 428 -5.26 26.53 10.68
C SER A 428 -3.96 26.90 11.38
N ILE A 429 -2.81 26.50 10.83
CA ILE A 429 -1.50 26.74 11.45
C ILE A 429 -1.04 28.19 11.36
N MET A 430 -1.66 29.03 10.53
CA MET A 430 -1.43 30.49 10.57
C MET A 430 -2.06 31.17 11.78
N GLY A 431 -2.99 30.50 12.47
CA GLY A 431 -3.72 31.05 13.62
C GLY A 431 -2.88 31.22 14.88
N GLU A 432 -3.49 31.82 15.92
CA GLU A 432 -2.81 32.18 17.16
C GLU A 432 -2.25 30.99 17.96
N GLU A 433 -2.79 29.79 17.76
CA GLU A 433 -2.34 28.57 18.45
C GLU A 433 -1.01 28.02 17.91
N TYR A 434 -0.61 28.42 16.69
CA TYR A 434 0.59 27.94 16.01
C TYR A 434 1.49 29.13 15.63
N PHE A 435 1.56 29.52 14.35
CA PHE A 435 2.53 30.51 13.89
C PHE A 435 2.11 31.96 14.13
N ASN A 436 0.82 32.22 14.41
CA ASN A 436 0.29 33.57 14.64
C ASN A 436 0.84 34.58 13.61
N GLU A 437 0.65 34.25 12.34
CA GLU A 437 1.34 34.86 11.21
C GLU A 437 1.16 36.39 11.19
N GLU A 438 -0.02 36.89 11.56
CA GLU A 438 -0.29 38.33 11.65
C GLU A 438 0.67 39.09 12.59
N LYS A 439 1.13 38.44 13.67
CA LYS A 439 2.08 39.02 14.64
C LYS A 439 3.53 38.64 14.32
N PHE A 440 3.75 37.45 13.76
CA PHE A 440 5.07 36.90 13.48
C PHE A 440 5.15 36.40 12.02
N PRO A 441 5.19 37.30 11.03
CA PRO A 441 5.09 36.92 9.61
C PRO A 441 6.36 36.26 9.04
N MET A 442 7.45 36.23 9.81
CA MET A 442 8.76 35.84 9.32
C MET A 442 9.53 35.03 10.37
N MET A 443 10.10 33.92 9.93
CA MET A 443 11.14 33.18 10.64
C MET A 443 12.52 33.60 10.11
N ARG A 444 13.54 33.63 10.97
CA ARG A 444 14.88 34.08 10.59
C ARG A 444 15.97 33.16 11.13
N TYR A 445 16.91 32.78 10.29
CA TYR A 445 18.10 32.05 10.71
C TYR A 445 19.35 32.85 10.34
N ALA A 446 20.18 33.23 11.31
CA ALA A 446 21.36 34.05 11.05
C ALA A 446 22.54 33.63 11.92
N GLY A 447 23.72 33.59 11.33
CA GLY A 447 24.95 33.17 12.00
C GLY A 447 26.20 33.73 11.36
N THR A 448 27.33 33.56 12.03
CA THR A 448 28.64 34.06 11.60
C THR A 448 29.70 32.97 11.65
N LYS A 449 29.28 31.70 11.64
CA LYS A 449 30.18 30.56 11.79
C LYS A 449 29.73 29.36 10.97
N MET A 450 30.67 28.81 10.20
CA MET A 450 30.55 27.51 9.54
C MET A 450 31.74 26.64 9.96
N THR A 451 31.48 25.47 10.53
CA THR A 451 32.54 24.58 11.06
C THR A 451 32.57 23.25 10.32
N PRO A 452 33.75 22.74 9.92
CA PRO A 452 33.86 21.41 9.34
C PRO A 452 33.50 20.34 10.38
N THR A 453 32.90 19.24 9.91
CA THR A 453 32.60 18.06 10.73
C THR A 453 33.70 16.99 10.56
N GLU A 454 33.48 15.79 11.09
CA GLU A 454 34.38 14.65 10.88
C GLU A 454 34.23 14.03 9.48
N LYS A 455 33.11 14.27 8.78
CA LYS A 455 32.88 13.76 7.42
C LYS A 455 33.42 14.72 6.37
N GLU A 456 33.94 14.15 5.29
CA GLU A 456 34.45 14.94 4.16
C GLU A 456 33.31 15.74 3.50
N HIS A 457 33.58 17.02 3.20
CA HIS A 457 32.64 17.97 2.58
C HIS A 457 31.32 18.20 3.34
N GLU A 458 31.26 17.89 4.63
CA GLU A 458 30.12 18.17 5.52
C GLU A 458 30.49 19.27 6.53
N TYR A 459 29.65 20.31 6.62
CA TYR A 459 29.85 21.45 7.50
C TYR A 459 28.61 21.68 8.38
N GLU A 460 28.80 22.30 9.54
CA GLU A 460 27.73 22.74 10.44
C GLU A 460 27.63 24.28 10.38
N LEU A 461 26.47 24.79 9.96
CA LEU A 461 26.09 26.18 10.13
C LEU A 461 25.58 26.37 11.55
N VAL A 462 26.20 27.27 12.31
CA VAL A 462 25.77 27.61 13.67
C VAL A 462 25.21 29.03 13.68
N GLY A 463 23.94 29.15 14.02
CA GLY A 463 23.23 30.44 14.00
C GLY A 463 22.12 30.54 15.03
N THR A 464 21.59 31.74 15.19
CA THR A 464 20.36 31.98 15.95
C THR A 464 19.16 31.83 15.03
N PHE A 465 18.29 30.87 15.33
CA PHE A 465 16.98 30.75 14.71
C PHE A 465 15.94 31.52 15.54
N GLU A 466 15.13 32.31 14.86
CA GLU A 466 14.05 33.12 15.41
C GLU A 466 12.72 32.66 14.82
N MET A 467 11.80 32.25 15.69
CA MET A 467 10.43 31.86 15.35
C MET A 467 9.52 32.30 16.50
N LEU A 468 8.32 32.82 16.18
CA LEU A 468 7.36 33.30 17.20
C LEU A 468 7.94 34.37 18.16
N GLY A 469 8.90 35.16 17.68
CA GLY A 469 9.62 36.16 18.47
C GLY A 469 10.60 35.59 19.51
N GLN A 470 10.72 34.26 19.61
CA GLN A 470 11.69 33.56 20.45
C GLN A 470 12.95 33.25 19.65
N LYS A 471 14.09 33.22 20.33
CA LYS A 471 15.41 33.00 19.73
C LYS A 471 16.13 31.86 20.43
N SER A 472 16.61 30.89 19.66
CA SER A 472 17.44 29.80 20.15
C SER A 472 18.58 29.53 19.17
N GLU A 473 19.71 29.03 19.67
CA GLU A 473 20.83 28.61 18.83
C GLU A 473 20.46 27.30 18.13
N GLN A 474 20.67 27.23 16.82
CA GLN A 474 20.41 26.05 16.01
C GLN A 474 21.64 25.70 15.20
N LYS A 475 21.80 24.40 14.97
CA LYS A 475 22.87 23.79 14.20
C LYS A 475 22.25 23.11 13.01
N VAL A 476 22.76 23.40 11.82
CA VAL A 476 22.23 22.86 10.57
C VAL A 476 23.37 22.26 9.78
N LEU A 477 23.25 20.98 9.43
CA LEU A 477 24.23 20.33 8.56
C LEU A 477 24.07 20.85 7.14
N VAL A 478 25.19 21.07 6.45
CA VAL A 478 25.19 21.58 5.08
C VAL A 478 26.30 20.91 4.26
N HIS A 479 25.96 20.62 3.02
CA HIS A 479 26.83 20.15 1.97
C HIS A 479 26.69 21.04 0.74
N ARG A 480 27.72 21.05 -0.11
CA ARG A 480 27.71 21.73 -1.40
C ARG A 480 27.64 20.70 -2.52
N VAL A 481 26.79 20.97 -3.50
CA VAL A 481 26.70 20.24 -4.76
C VAL A 481 26.88 21.25 -5.91
N GLU A 482 27.48 20.81 -7.01
CA GLU A 482 27.58 21.59 -8.24
C GLU A 482 26.60 21.03 -9.27
N GLU A 483 25.53 21.78 -9.57
CA GLU A 483 24.52 21.43 -10.57
C GLU A 483 24.58 22.47 -11.69
N GLU A 484 24.84 22.04 -12.94
CA GLU A 484 24.84 22.90 -14.12
C GLU A 484 25.69 24.20 -14.01
N GLY A 485 26.76 24.15 -13.21
CA GLY A 485 27.65 25.29 -12.94
C GLY A 485 27.12 26.29 -11.91
N LYS A 486 26.03 25.97 -11.22
CA LYS A 486 25.48 26.70 -10.08
C LYS A 486 25.99 26.11 -8.75
N VAL A 487 26.03 26.97 -7.73
CA VAL A 487 26.37 26.55 -6.36
C VAL A 487 25.08 26.17 -5.66
N VAL A 488 24.91 24.89 -5.32
CA VAL A 488 23.73 24.39 -4.61
C VAL A 488 24.14 23.97 -3.20
N LEU A 489 23.37 24.42 -2.21
CA LEU A 489 23.49 23.93 -0.84
C LEU A 489 22.33 22.99 -0.54
N VAL A 490 22.68 21.87 0.08
CA VAL A 490 21.72 20.95 0.67
C VAL A 490 22.08 20.65 2.10
N GLY A 491 21.09 20.28 2.90
CA GLY A 491 21.36 19.98 4.28
C GLY A 491 20.12 19.56 5.05
N GLU A 492 20.34 19.26 6.31
CA GLU A 492 19.33 18.76 7.22
C GLU A 492 19.52 19.29 8.63
N GLY A 493 18.45 19.21 9.43
CA GLY A 493 18.49 19.54 10.84
C GLY A 493 17.19 19.19 11.54
N GLU A 494 17.18 19.44 12.85
CA GLU A 494 16.02 19.25 13.70
C GLU A 494 15.81 20.50 14.57
N ILE A 495 14.56 20.85 14.82
CA ILE A 495 14.19 21.86 15.82
C ILE A 495 13.16 21.30 16.80
N ASP A 496 13.24 21.71 18.06
CA ASP A 496 12.18 21.49 19.03
C ASP A 496 11.25 22.70 19.06
N ARG A 497 10.02 22.52 18.57
CA ARG A 497 9.04 23.62 18.46
C ARG A 497 8.67 24.26 19.80
N ARG A 498 8.92 23.58 20.93
CA ARG A 498 8.65 24.09 22.28
C ARG A 498 9.61 25.20 22.69
N GLU A 499 10.83 25.20 22.17
CA GLU A 499 11.81 26.28 22.40
C GLU A 499 11.31 27.63 21.88
N TYR A 500 10.34 27.60 20.96
CA TYR A 500 9.77 28.77 20.32
C TYR A 500 8.37 29.11 20.82
N GLY A 501 7.92 28.48 21.91
CA GLY A 501 6.65 28.81 22.57
C GLY A 501 5.44 28.05 22.05
N MET A 502 5.61 27.04 21.18
CA MET A 502 4.51 26.14 20.84
C MET A 502 4.23 25.15 21.98
N ALA A 503 2.96 24.81 22.19
CA ALA A 503 2.54 23.92 23.26
C ALA A 503 2.91 22.45 22.98
N ASP A 504 3.36 21.73 24.01
CA ASP A 504 3.61 20.29 23.92
C ASP A 504 2.32 19.54 23.54
N ASP A 505 2.38 18.73 22.47
CA ASP A 505 1.30 17.83 22.07
C ASP A 505 1.87 16.45 21.71
N PRO A 506 1.64 15.42 22.54
CA PRO A 506 2.17 14.08 22.28
C PRO A 506 1.55 13.40 21.04
N ARG A 507 0.45 13.94 20.49
CA ARG A 507 -0.17 13.44 19.25
C ARG A 507 0.56 13.94 18.00
N GLU A 508 1.17 15.11 18.09
CA GLU A 508 1.88 15.78 17.00
C GLU A 508 3.40 15.59 17.10
N GLY A 509 3.92 15.34 18.30
CA GLY A 509 5.34 15.39 18.58
C GLY A 509 5.83 16.83 18.69
N ASN A 510 7.13 16.97 18.99
CA ASN A 510 7.77 18.27 19.21
C ASN A 510 8.98 18.52 18.32
N ILE A 511 9.61 17.44 17.86
CA ILE A 511 10.78 17.50 17.00
C ILE A 511 10.32 17.61 15.56
N VAL A 512 10.70 18.69 14.91
CA VAL A 512 10.51 18.91 13.47
C VAL A 512 11.85 18.64 12.81
N SER A 513 11.93 17.56 12.05
CA SER A 513 13.09 17.28 11.18
C SER A 513 12.87 17.95 9.84
N PHE A 514 13.92 18.53 9.26
CA PHE A 514 13.84 19.17 7.95
C PHE A 514 15.06 18.87 7.08
N GLU A 515 14.84 18.90 5.77
CA GLU A 515 15.84 18.82 4.71
C GLU A 515 15.66 20.06 3.82
N PHE A 516 16.71 20.62 3.24
CA PHE A 516 16.60 21.80 2.36
C PHE A 516 17.45 21.68 1.09
N LYS A 517 16.99 22.38 0.05
CA LYS A 517 17.74 22.68 -1.18
C LYS A 517 17.67 24.18 -1.43
N VAL A 518 18.81 24.81 -1.65
CA VAL A 518 18.89 26.20 -2.12
C VAL A 518 19.96 26.36 -3.18
N GLU A 519 19.62 26.98 -4.31
CA GLU A 519 20.60 27.46 -5.26
C GLU A 519 21.10 28.85 -4.85
N LEU A 520 22.39 29.11 -5.08
CA LEU A 520 23.05 30.36 -4.75
C LEU A 520 23.48 31.10 -6.01
N GLU A 521 23.11 32.37 -6.10
CA GLU A 521 23.54 33.31 -7.12
C GLU A 521 24.55 34.31 -6.54
N LYS A 522 25.60 34.63 -7.30
CA LYS A 522 26.70 35.49 -6.84
C LYS A 522 26.40 36.98 -6.98
#